data_AF-A0A8T4J4Z4-F1
#
_entry.id   AF-A0A8T4J4Z4-F1
#
_cell.length_a   1.000
_cell.length_b   1.000
_cell.length_c   1.000
_cell.angle_alpha   90.00
_cell.angle_beta   90.00
_cell.angle_gamma   90.00
#
_symmetry.space_group_name_H-M   'P 1'
#
loop_
_entity.id
_entity.type
_entity.pdbx_description
1 polymer ?
#
loop_
_entity_poly.entity_id
_entity_poly.type
_entity_poly.pdbx_seq_one_letter_code
_entity_poly.pdbx_strand_id
1 'polypeptide(L)'
;MREVNREAARQGLTVSYARTAAARWLAGTQPRPPAGQLVVAVLSRALRRGIDAADAGLANAPGAATLLSRAGGGGGDLPQSRGAV
;
A
#
# COMPACT_ATOMS: atom_id res chain seq x y z
N MET A 1 -5.80 10.37 -8.81
CA MET A 1 -4.76 9.52 -9.42
C MET A 1 -3.41 10.19 -9.61
N ARG A 2 -3.31 11.53 -9.67
CA ARG A 2 -2.01 12.23 -9.81
C ARG A 2 -0.98 11.87 -8.73
N GLU A 3 -1.39 11.80 -7.46
CA GLU A 3 -0.47 11.44 -6.37
C GLU A 3 -0.01 9.98 -6.44
N VAL A 4 -0.89 9.06 -6.85
CA VAL A 4 -0.57 7.63 -7.05
C VAL A 4 0.45 7.47 -8.18
N ASN A 5 0.27 8.17 -9.31
CA ASN A 5 1.22 8.13 -10.41
C ASN A 5 2.55 8.80 -10.06
N ARG A 6 2.52 9.86 -9.23
CA ARG A 6 3.75 10.48 -8.70
C ARG A 6 4.48 9.55 -7.73
N GLU A 7 3.75 8.81 -6.90
CA GLU A 7 4.34 7.80 -6.02
C GLU A 7 4.94 6.65 -6.83
N ALA A 8 4.26 6.20 -7.88
CA ALA A 8 4.81 5.21 -8.80
C ALA A 8 6.15 5.68 -9.39
N ALA A 9 6.19 6.91 -9.92
CA ALA A 9 7.41 7.49 -10.47
C ALA A 9 8.53 7.62 -9.42
N ARG A 10 8.21 7.98 -8.17
CA ARG A 10 9.18 8.01 -7.05
C ARG A 10 9.79 6.64 -6.77
N GLN A 11 9.00 5.58 -6.95
CA GLN A 11 9.44 4.19 -6.79
C GLN A 11 10.10 3.61 -8.04
N GLY A 12 10.34 4.43 -9.07
CA GLY A 12 10.94 3.99 -10.35
C GLY A 12 9.98 3.19 -11.24
N LEU A 13 8.68 3.20 -10.94
CA LEU A 13 7.66 2.49 -11.71
C LEU A 13 7.08 3.40 -12.80
N THR A 14 7.21 2.97 -14.05
CA THR A 14 6.58 3.63 -15.21
C THR A 14 5.15 3.13 -15.38
N VAL A 15 4.26 3.52 -14.45
CA VAL A 15 2.83 3.20 -14.52
C VAL A 15 1.97 4.46 -14.43
N SER A 16 0.90 4.50 -15.21
CA SER A 16 -0.07 5.59 -15.21
C SER A 16 -1.47 5.03 -14.99
N TYR A 17 -2.07 5.39 -13.86
CA TYR A 17 -3.45 5.01 -13.55
C TYR A 17 -4.41 6.13 -13.93
N ALA A 18 -5.49 5.75 -14.61
CA ALA A 18 -6.56 6.65 -15.01
C ALA A 18 -7.65 6.76 -13.94
N ARG A 19 -8.46 7.83 -14.02
CA ARG A 19 -9.63 8.03 -13.14
C ARG A 19 -10.62 6.87 -13.19
N THR A 20 -10.76 6.21 -14.34
CA THR A 20 -11.62 5.04 -14.52
C THR A 20 -11.16 3.83 -13.70
N ALA A 21 -9.85 3.63 -13.54
CA ALA A 21 -9.32 2.59 -12.66
C ALA A 21 -9.72 2.84 -11.21
N ALA A 22 -9.59 4.11 -10.75
CA ALA A 22 -10.01 4.52 -9.42
C ALA A 22 -11.50 4.29 -9.17
N ALA A 23 -12.34 4.62 -10.16
CA ALA A 23 -13.79 4.42 -10.06
C ALA A 23 -14.14 2.93 -9.90
N ARG A 24 -13.47 2.03 -10.64
CA ARG A 24 -13.67 0.58 -10.49
C ARG A 24 -13.25 0.09 -9.10
N TRP A 25 -12.18 0.65 -8.53
CA TRP A 25 -11.74 0.29 -7.18
C TRP A 25 -12.72 0.72 -6.10
N LEU A 26 -13.24 1.94 -6.22
CA LEU A 26 -14.30 2.42 -5.33
C LEU A 26 -15.61 1.63 -5.49
N ALA A 27 -15.86 1.06 -6.67
CA ALA A 27 -16.97 0.14 -6.92
C ALA A 27 -16.71 -1.30 -6.43
N GLY A 28 -15.58 -1.57 -5.76
CA GLY A 28 -15.27 -2.87 -5.15
C GLY A 28 -14.37 -3.78 -5.98
N THR A 29 -13.93 -3.36 -7.18
CA THR A 29 -12.92 -4.14 -7.93
C THR A 29 -11.55 -3.96 -7.29
N GLN A 30 -10.87 -5.04 -6.90
CA GLN A 30 -9.60 -4.86 -6.20
C GLN A 30 -8.45 -4.43 -7.14
N PRO A 31 -7.64 -3.41 -6.78
CA PRO A 31 -6.47 -3.04 -7.55
C PRO A 31 -5.47 -4.18 -7.63
N ARG A 32 -4.98 -4.45 -8.85
CA ARG A 32 -3.89 -5.40 -9.07
C ARG A 32 -2.55 -4.78 -8.64
N PRO A 33 -1.58 -5.59 -8.18
CA PRO A 33 -0.25 -5.07 -7.84
C PRO A 33 0.38 -4.36 -9.05
N PRO A 34 1.09 -3.23 -8.86
CA PRO A 34 1.44 -2.56 -7.59
C PRO A 34 0.43 -1.48 -7.13
N ALA A 35 -0.72 -1.31 -7.79
CA ALA A 35 -1.61 -0.17 -7.59
C ALA A 35 -2.08 0.01 -6.13
N GLY A 36 -2.44 -1.09 -5.46
CA GLY A 36 -2.91 -1.02 -4.06
C GLY A 36 -1.84 -0.49 -3.10
N GLN A 37 -0.57 -0.86 -3.30
CA GLN A 37 0.53 -0.39 -2.46
C GLN A 37 0.76 1.11 -2.61
N LEU A 38 0.69 1.60 -3.87
CA LEU A 38 0.83 3.01 -4.17
C LEU A 38 -0.31 3.84 -3.56
N VAL A 39 -1.53 3.31 -3.57
CA VAL A 39 -2.69 3.94 -2.91
C VAL A 39 -2.48 4.01 -1.39
N VAL A 40 -2.06 2.92 -0.75
CA VAL A 40 -1.78 2.89 0.69
C VAL A 40 -0.67 3.87 1.07
N ALA A 41 0.43 3.92 0.32
CA ALA A 41 1.53 4.85 0.58
C ALA A 41 1.09 6.32 0.48
N VAL A 42 0.29 6.64 -0.54
CA VAL A 42 -0.27 7.99 -0.71
C VAL A 42 -1.23 8.36 0.42
N LEU A 43 -2.13 7.45 0.80
CA LEU A 43 -3.10 7.68 1.89
C LEU A 43 -2.41 7.83 3.24
N SER A 44 -1.42 6.98 3.53
CA SER A 44 -0.64 7.05 4.76
C SER A 44 0.05 8.40 4.91
N ARG A 45 0.62 8.92 3.81
CA ARG A 45 1.25 10.24 3.78
C ARG A 45 0.24 11.37 3.92
N ALA A 46 -0.91 11.26 3.26
CA ALA A 46 -1.97 12.27 3.34
C ALA A 46 -2.58 12.37 4.74
N LEU A 47 -2.73 11.24 5.42
CA LEU A 47 -3.34 11.13 6.74
C LEU A 47 -2.34 11.23 7.90
N ARG A 48 -1.03 11.26 7.59
CA ARG A 48 0.07 11.23 8.57
C ARG A 48 -0.05 10.07 9.57
N ARG A 49 -0.60 8.95 9.11
CA ARG A 49 -0.81 7.73 9.89
C ARG A 49 -0.47 6.53 9.02
N GLY A 50 0.15 5.50 9.60
CA GLY A 50 0.27 4.21 8.93
C GLY A 50 -1.11 3.62 8.67
N ILE A 51 -1.32 3.13 7.45
CA ILE A 51 -2.56 2.42 7.07
C ILE A 51 -2.13 1.08 6.49
N ASP A 52 -2.71 -0.01 7.00
CA ASP A 52 -2.49 -1.32 6.41
C ASP A 52 -3.33 -1.47 5.14
N ALA A 53 -2.81 -2.25 4.17
CA ALA A 53 -3.57 -2.54 2.96
C ALA A 53 -4.85 -3.32 3.27
N ALA A 54 -4.85 -4.22 4.25
CA ALA A 54 -6.04 -4.94 4.68
C ALA A 54 -7.09 -3.99 5.28
N ASP A 55 -6.67 -3.06 6.14
CA ASP A 55 -7.56 -2.04 6.73
C ASP A 55 -8.18 -1.13 5.66
N ALA A 56 -7.45 -0.87 4.57
CA ALA A 56 -7.93 -0.08 3.44
C ALA A 56 -8.76 -0.88 2.43
N GLY A 57 -9.02 -2.18 2.65
CA GLY A 57 -9.69 -3.06 1.68
C GLY A 57 -8.84 -3.39 0.46
N LEU A 58 -7.54 -3.14 0.52
CA LEU A 58 -6.54 -3.31 -0.53
C LEU A 58 -5.65 -4.55 -0.31
N ALA A 59 -6.09 -5.53 0.50
CA ALA A 59 -5.33 -6.69 0.95
C ALA A 59 -4.62 -7.52 -0.16
N ASN A 60 -5.12 -7.52 -1.39
CA ASN A 60 -4.42 -8.13 -2.55
C ASN A 60 -3.23 -7.28 -3.07
N ALA A 61 -2.71 -6.37 -2.25
CA ALA A 61 -1.48 -5.61 -2.48
C ALA A 61 -0.31 -6.22 -1.68
N PRO A 62 0.30 -7.33 -2.14
CA PRO A 62 1.45 -7.93 -1.48
C PRO A 62 2.61 -6.92 -1.48
N GLY A 63 2.98 -6.37 -0.33
CA GLY A 63 4.11 -5.44 -0.18
C GLY A 63 3.86 -4.22 0.72
N ALA A 64 2.63 -3.94 1.14
CA ALA A 64 2.35 -2.79 2.01
C ALA A 64 3.03 -2.89 3.40
N ALA A 65 3.13 -4.11 3.95
CA ALA A 65 3.82 -4.35 5.21
C ALA A 65 5.33 -4.03 5.15
N THR A 66 5.96 -4.16 3.97
CA THR A 66 7.42 -3.99 3.83
C THR A 66 7.84 -2.51 3.75
N LEU A 67 6.98 -1.63 3.21
CA LEU A 67 7.33 -0.20 3.04
C LEU A 67 7.32 0.61 4.34
N LEU A 68 6.63 0.13 5.38
CA LEU A 68 6.62 0.75 6.71
C LEU A 68 7.93 0.49 7.50
N SER A 69 8.66 -0.59 7.19
CA SER A 69 9.88 -0.99 7.91
C SER A 69 11.11 -0.13 7.57
N ARG A 70 11.12 0.56 6.42
CA ARG A 70 12.24 1.44 6.00
C ARG A 70 12.14 2.87 6.55
N ALA A 71 10.99 3.27 7.11
CA ALA A 71 10.76 4.63 7.58
C ALA A 71 10.80 4.78 9.12
N GLY A 72 11.03 3.69 9.87
CA GLY A 72 11.04 3.70 11.34
C GLY A 72 12.30 3.06 11.90
N GLY A 73 13.35 3.85 12.13
CA GLY A 73 14.37 3.48 13.09
C GLY A 73 13.75 3.50 14.49
N GLY A 74 13.80 2.36 15.18
CA GLY A 74 13.65 2.30 16.64
C GLY A 74 12.45 1.50 17.16
N GLY A 75 12.71 0.23 17.49
CA GLY A 75 12.19 -0.38 18.72
C GLY A 75 10.98 -1.29 18.59
N GLY A 76 11.21 -2.60 18.80
CA GLY A 76 10.25 -3.43 19.53
C GLY A 76 9.68 -4.64 18.79
N ASP A 77 10.39 -5.75 18.93
CA ASP A 77 9.85 -7.12 19.10
C ASP A 77 9.10 -7.80 17.94
N LEU A 78 9.83 -8.69 17.26
CA LEU A 78 9.26 -9.93 16.72
C LEU A 78 9.31 -11.00 17.83
N PRO A 79 8.18 -11.65 18.18
CA PRO A 79 8.23 -13.05 18.53
C PRO A 79 7.80 -13.89 17.33
N GLN A 80 8.77 -14.70 16.93
CA GLN A 80 8.74 -15.78 15.98
C GLN A 80 7.64 -16.81 16.31
N SER A 81 7.07 -17.41 15.26
CA SER A 81 6.76 -18.83 15.12
C SER A 81 6.33 -19.67 16.34
N ARG A 82 5.13 -20.24 16.25
CA ARG A 82 4.78 -21.62 16.66
C ARG A 82 3.39 -21.96 16.08
N GLY A 83 3.14 -23.02 15.30
CA GLY A 83 3.84 -24.30 15.21
C GLY A 83 3.26 -25.28 16.22
N ALA A 84 2.27 -26.06 15.75
CA ALA A 84 1.75 -27.34 16.22
C ALA A 84 1.06 -27.41 17.60
N VAL A 85 -0.22 -27.82 17.56
CA VAL A 85 -0.74 -28.96 18.33
C VAL A 85 -1.49 -29.89 17.41
#